data_AF-A0A2V8LZX8-F1
#
_entry.id   AF-A0A2V8LZX8-F1
#
_cell.length_a   1.000
_cell.length_b   1.000
_cell.length_c   1.000
_cell.angle_alpha   90.00
_cell.angle_beta   90.00
_cell.angle_gamma   90.00
#
_symmetry.space_group_name_H-M   'P 1'
#
loop_
_entity.id
_entity.type
_entity.pdbx_description
1 polymer ?
#
loop_
_entity_poly.entity_id
_entity_poly.type
_entity_poly.pdbx_seq_one_letter_code
_entity_poly.pdbx_strand_id
1 'polypeptide(L)'
;PVVTVMGHVDHGKTSLLDAIRTTNVVAGEAGGITQHIGAYSVEVPNPDNHDEKRRVVFLDTPGHEAFTLMRARGAKATDVVVLVVAADDGVMPQTIEAIEHARAAGVPIVVAINKIDKPDANPNRVRQELAQQGLNAVEWGGDTEMVDVSAKKRENLETLLETILLTSDILNLKASTTRLASGVVLEAKLDRGRGAVATALVQQGTLRIGDPFIVGQIFGKVRAMFNDRGEQVTDAGPATPV
;
A
#
# COMPACT_ATOMS: atom_id res chain seq x y z
N PRO A 1 -1.86 -0.65 -8.85
CA PRO A 1 -2.76 -0.14 -7.77
C PRO A 1 -1.92 0.40 -6.61
N VAL A 2 -2.45 1.37 -5.88
CA VAL A 2 -1.83 1.87 -4.63
C VAL A 2 -2.57 1.30 -3.44
N VAL A 3 -1.80 0.73 -2.50
CA VAL A 3 -2.28 -0.11 -1.41
C VAL A 3 -1.78 0.45 -0.10
N THR A 4 -2.66 0.54 0.90
CA THR A 4 -2.25 0.87 2.27
C THR A 4 -2.50 -0.29 3.19
N VAL A 5 -1.54 -0.56 4.07
CA VAL A 5 -1.66 -1.62 5.07
C VAL A 5 -2.11 -1.02 6.40
N MET A 6 -3.22 -1.55 6.94
CA MET A 6 -3.85 -1.09 8.17
C MET A 6 -4.03 -2.26 9.14
N GLY A 7 -4.34 -1.96 10.41
CA GLY A 7 -4.55 -2.98 11.44
C GLY A 7 -4.01 -2.56 12.80
N HIS A 8 -4.31 -3.35 13.82
CA HIS A 8 -3.88 -3.09 15.20
C HIS A 8 -2.35 -3.16 15.36
N VAL A 9 -1.85 -2.55 16.43
CA VAL A 9 -0.47 -2.73 16.90
C VAL A 9 -0.19 -4.23 17.09
N ASP A 10 1.03 -4.67 16.76
CA ASP A 10 1.49 -6.05 16.87
C ASP A 10 0.75 -7.12 16.03
N HIS A 11 -0.17 -6.73 15.14
CA HIS A 11 -0.73 -7.65 14.14
C HIS A 11 0.25 -7.97 12.99
N GLY A 12 1.45 -7.39 13.00
CA GLY A 12 2.52 -7.72 12.07
C GLY A 12 2.47 -7.00 10.72
N LYS A 13 1.92 -5.77 10.67
CA LYS A 13 1.92 -4.92 9.46
C LYS A 13 3.32 -4.72 8.86
N THR A 14 4.26 -4.25 9.68
CA THR A 14 5.66 -4.04 9.26
C THR A 14 6.33 -5.35 8.85
N SER A 15 6.08 -6.44 9.59
CA SER A 15 6.61 -7.76 9.23
C SER A 15 6.06 -8.27 7.90
N LEU A 16 4.78 -8.01 7.59
CA LEU A 16 4.16 -8.38 6.32
C LEU A 16 4.77 -7.57 5.16
N LEU A 17 4.91 -6.25 5.33
CA LEU A 17 5.54 -5.37 4.36
C LEU A 17 7.01 -5.76 4.11
N ASP A 18 7.77 -6.04 5.17
CA ASP A 18 9.15 -6.51 5.09
C ASP A 18 9.26 -7.86 4.38
N ALA A 19 8.33 -8.78 4.65
CA ALA A 19 8.30 -10.09 4.01
C ALA A 19 8.03 -9.96 2.50
N ILE A 20 7.01 -9.20 2.11
CA ILE A 20 6.67 -8.89 0.70
C ILE A 20 7.85 -8.20 0.00
N ARG A 21 8.49 -7.23 0.68
CA ARG A 21 9.65 -6.52 0.14
C ARG A 21 10.79 -7.50 -0.13
N THR A 22 11.13 -8.34 0.85
CA THR A 22 12.27 -9.27 0.75
C THR A 22 12.06 -10.36 -0.30
N THR A 23 10.85 -10.89 -0.44
CA THR A 23 10.54 -11.90 -1.48
C THR A 23 10.70 -11.34 -2.90
N ASN A 24 10.63 -10.02 -3.06
CA ASN A 24 10.78 -9.36 -4.36
C ASN A 24 12.16 -8.75 -4.62
N VAL A 25 13.08 -8.83 -3.64
CA VAL A 25 14.47 -8.42 -3.87
C VAL A 25 15.20 -9.58 -4.54
N VAL A 26 15.65 -9.35 -5.78
CA VAL A 26 16.56 -10.27 -6.47
C VAL A 26 17.80 -10.47 -5.59
N ALA A 27 18.23 -11.72 -5.41
CA ALA A 27 19.23 -12.17 -4.43
C ALA A 27 20.66 -11.56 -4.53
N GLY A 28 20.86 -10.43 -5.21
CA GLY A 28 22.14 -9.73 -5.36
C GLY A 28 22.20 -8.30 -4.79
N GLU A 29 21.08 -7.68 -4.41
CA GLU A 29 21.08 -6.30 -3.87
C GLU A 29 21.18 -6.27 -2.35
N ALA A 30 22.27 -6.84 -1.83
CA ALA A 30 22.63 -6.68 -0.42
C ALA A 30 23.00 -5.21 -0.15
N GLY A 31 22.07 -4.43 0.39
CA GLY A 31 22.36 -3.14 1.03
C GLY A 31 21.69 -1.88 0.46
N GLY A 32 20.77 -2.00 -0.51
CA GLY A 32 20.16 -0.84 -1.19
C GLY A 32 18.83 -0.31 -0.64
N ILE A 33 18.37 -0.77 0.53
CA ILE A 33 16.99 -0.50 0.97
C ILE A 33 16.91 0.75 1.87
N THR A 34 16.48 1.86 1.29
CA THR A 34 16.10 3.07 2.03
C THR A 34 14.81 2.82 2.83
N GLN A 35 14.94 2.63 4.14
CA GLN A 35 13.84 2.57 5.11
C GLN A 35 13.11 3.91 5.34
N HIS A 36 13.28 4.90 4.45
CA HIS A 36 12.91 6.30 4.69
C HIS A 36 11.85 6.85 3.73
N ILE A 37 11.28 6.02 2.86
CA ILE A 37 10.23 6.43 1.93
C ILE A 37 8.97 5.71 2.38
N GLY A 38 7.94 6.46 2.79
CA GLY A 38 6.63 5.92 3.21
C GLY A 38 5.84 5.25 2.07
N ALA A 39 6.48 4.93 0.94
CA ALA A 39 5.93 4.17 -0.15
C ALA A 39 7.01 3.39 -0.92
N TYR A 40 6.69 2.19 -1.38
CA TYR A 40 7.56 1.39 -2.25
C TYR A 40 6.75 0.57 -3.24
N SER A 41 7.38 0.18 -4.33
CA SER A 41 6.77 -0.60 -5.39
C SER A 41 7.28 -2.04 -5.42
N VAL A 42 6.37 -2.97 -5.71
CA VAL A 42 6.67 -4.38 -5.92
C VAL A 42 6.12 -4.83 -7.26
N GLU A 43 6.95 -5.55 -8.01
CA GLU A 43 6.49 -6.32 -9.16
C GLU A 43 5.87 -7.64 -8.69
N VAL A 44 4.70 -7.97 -9.23
CA VAL A 44 3.94 -9.18 -8.96
C VAL A 44 3.63 -9.84 -10.31
N PRO A 45 3.80 -11.16 -10.47
CA PRO A 45 3.38 -11.84 -11.70
C PRO A 45 1.91 -11.54 -12.01
N ASN A 46 1.60 -11.29 -13.28
CA ASN A 46 0.22 -11.05 -13.70
C ASN A 46 -0.58 -12.37 -13.62
N PRO A 47 -1.71 -12.44 -12.88
CA PRO A 47 -2.53 -13.65 -12.78
C PRO A 47 -3.02 -14.16 -14.15
N ASP A 48 -3.25 -13.25 -15.11
CA ASP A 48 -3.74 -13.62 -16.44
C ASP A 48 -2.62 -14.03 -17.41
N ASN A 49 -1.39 -13.57 -17.16
CA ASN A 49 -0.24 -13.86 -18.03
C ASN A 49 1.07 -13.82 -17.22
N HIS A 50 1.54 -14.98 -16.77
CA HIS A 50 2.73 -15.07 -15.91
C HIS A 50 4.04 -14.54 -16.55
N ASP A 51 4.09 -14.30 -17.86
CA ASP A 51 5.23 -13.65 -18.53
C ASP A 51 5.26 -12.12 -18.33
N GLU A 52 4.14 -11.54 -17.91
CA GLU A 52 4.00 -10.12 -17.60
C GLU A 52 4.04 -9.89 -16.08
N LYS A 53 4.67 -8.80 -15.67
CA LYS A 53 4.64 -8.36 -14.28
C LYS A 53 3.82 -7.09 -14.14
N ARG A 54 3.01 -7.03 -13.08
CA ARG A 54 2.23 -5.88 -12.68
C ARG A 54 2.82 -5.24 -11.44
N ARG A 55 2.68 -3.93 -11.32
CA ARG A 55 3.21 -3.16 -10.19
C ARG A 55 2.14 -2.88 -9.14
N VAL A 56 2.44 -3.22 -7.90
CA VAL A 56 1.68 -2.83 -6.71
C VAL A 56 2.51 -1.85 -5.91
N VAL A 57 1.92 -0.73 -5.49
CA VAL A 57 2.59 0.28 -4.68
C VAL A 57 2.04 0.20 -3.27
N PHE A 58 2.89 -0.03 -2.29
CA PHE A 58 2.53 -0.04 -0.89
C PHE A 58 2.83 1.31 -0.27
N LEU A 59 1.90 1.85 0.51
CA LEU A 59 2.10 2.99 1.39
C LEU A 59 2.35 2.45 2.81
N ASP A 60 3.58 2.62 3.29
CA ASP A 60 4.04 2.25 4.63
C ASP A 60 4.05 3.49 5.52
N THR A 61 2.88 4.10 5.67
CA THR A 61 2.67 5.23 6.60
C THR A 61 2.00 4.71 7.88
N PRO A 62 2.37 5.22 9.07
CA PRO A 62 1.70 4.87 10.32
C PRO A 62 0.19 5.04 10.22
N GLY A 63 -0.58 4.14 10.86
CA GLY A 63 -2.04 4.05 10.67
C GLY A 63 -2.78 5.38 10.84
N HIS A 64 -2.41 6.21 11.82
CA HIS A 64 -3.06 7.52 12.05
C HIS A 64 -2.76 8.56 10.95
N GLU A 65 -1.56 8.50 10.37
CA GLU A 65 -1.14 9.38 9.26
C GLU A 65 -1.72 8.91 7.93
N ALA A 66 -1.81 7.60 7.72
CA ALA A 66 -2.53 6.99 6.60
C ALA A 66 -3.99 7.48 6.54
N PHE A 67 -4.68 7.61 7.69
CA PHE A 67 -6.04 8.14 7.76
C PHE A 67 -6.11 9.62 7.37
N THR A 68 -5.12 10.43 7.76
CA THR A 68 -5.06 11.85 7.37
C THR A 68 -4.83 11.99 5.87
N LEU A 69 -3.98 11.14 5.29
CA LEU A 69 -3.74 11.06 3.85
C LEU A 69 -4.99 10.59 3.09
N MET A 70 -5.72 9.59 3.60
CA MET A 70 -6.99 9.14 3.01
C MET A 70 -8.11 10.18 3.13
N ARG A 71 -8.06 11.04 4.14
CA ARG A 71 -9.05 12.10 4.39
C ARG A 71 -8.70 13.43 3.68
N ALA A 72 -7.50 13.58 3.13
CA ALA A 72 -7.03 14.81 2.52
C ALA A 72 -7.81 15.14 1.23
N ARG A 73 -8.87 15.95 1.39
CA ARG A 73 -9.51 16.80 0.37
C ARG A 73 -9.71 16.16 -1.02
N GLY A 74 -10.24 14.94 -1.07
CA GLY A 74 -10.72 14.33 -2.32
C GLY A 74 -9.65 13.68 -3.21
N ALA A 75 -8.39 13.65 -2.79
CA ALA A 75 -7.36 12.80 -3.41
C ALA A 75 -7.26 11.51 -2.60
N LYS A 76 -8.00 10.46 -3.00
CA LYS A 76 -7.81 9.12 -2.42
C LYS A 76 -6.39 8.67 -2.75
N ALA A 77 -5.49 8.68 -1.77
CA ALA A 77 -4.10 8.24 -1.98
C ALA A 77 -3.99 6.74 -2.32
N THR A 78 -5.05 5.99 -2.03
CA THR A 78 -5.08 4.53 -2.01
C THR A 78 -6.29 4.01 -2.77
N ASP A 79 -6.07 2.96 -3.55
CA ASP A 79 -7.08 2.25 -4.31
C ASP A 79 -7.64 1.04 -3.55
N VAL A 80 -6.83 0.38 -2.72
CA VAL A 80 -7.20 -0.81 -1.92
C VAL A 80 -6.58 -0.74 -0.53
N VAL A 81 -7.33 -1.09 0.51
CA VAL A 81 -6.80 -1.24 1.89
C VAL A 81 -6.55 -2.71 2.19
N VAL A 82 -5.36 -3.04 2.67
CA VAL A 82 -5.05 -4.36 3.25
C VAL A 82 -5.19 -4.27 4.77
N LEU A 83 -6.21 -4.91 5.33
CA LEU A 83 -6.44 -4.97 6.77
C LEU A 83 -5.74 -6.20 7.36
N VAL A 84 -4.71 -5.98 8.16
CA VAL A 84 -3.95 -7.04 8.83
C VAL A 84 -4.56 -7.34 10.19
N VAL A 85 -5.02 -8.57 10.37
CA VAL A 85 -5.60 -9.06 11.62
C VAL A 85 -4.85 -10.30 12.04
N ALA A 86 -4.37 -10.34 13.28
CA ALA A 86 -3.63 -11.51 13.74
C ALA A 86 -4.57 -12.65 14.13
N ALA A 87 -4.25 -13.87 13.71
CA ALA A 87 -5.07 -15.07 13.96
C ALA A 87 -5.12 -15.48 15.43
N ASP A 88 -4.10 -15.12 16.21
CA ASP A 88 -4.00 -15.32 17.66
C ASP A 88 -4.83 -14.28 18.44
N ASP A 89 -4.77 -13.01 18.03
CA ASP A 89 -5.41 -11.89 18.75
C ASP A 89 -6.88 -11.67 18.33
N GLY A 90 -7.16 -11.62 17.03
CA GLY A 90 -8.49 -11.32 16.46
C GLY A 90 -8.78 -9.83 16.27
N VAL A 91 -10.05 -9.46 16.26
CA VAL A 91 -10.48 -8.08 16.00
C VAL A 91 -10.29 -7.22 17.26
N MET A 92 -9.55 -6.12 17.10
CA MET A 92 -9.21 -5.17 18.15
C MET A 92 -9.78 -3.77 17.84
N PRO A 93 -9.83 -2.83 18.80
CA PRO A 93 -10.41 -1.50 18.58
C PRO A 93 -9.83 -0.74 17.37
N GLN A 94 -8.50 -0.78 17.18
CA GLN A 94 -7.86 -0.15 16.01
C GLN A 94 -8.18 -0.85 14.68
N THR A 95 -8.53 -2.15 14.73
CA THR A 95 -9.04 -2.86 13.55
C THR A 95 -10.39 -2.29 13.16
N ILE A 96 -11.28 -2.04 14.13
CA ILE A 96 -12.60 -1.44 13.90
C ILE A 96 -12.46 -0.02 13.34
N GLU A 97 -11.59 0.81 13.94
CA GLU A 97 -11.28 2.14 13.42
C GLU A 97 -10.81 2.10 11.96
N ALA A 98 -9.90 1.18 11.62
CA ALA A 98 -9.42 1.01 10.25
C ALA A 98 -10.54 0.61 9.27
N ILE A 99 -11.47 -0.25 9.69
CA ILE A 99 -12.65 -0.64 8.88
C ILE A 99 -13.54 0.58 8.63
N GLU A 100 -13.84 1.36 9.67
CA GLU A 100 -14.67 2.57 9.54
C GLU A 100 -14.04 3.59 8.60
N HIS A 101 -12.72 3.80 8.69
CA HIS A 101 -12.01 4.71 7.81
C HIS A 101 -12.03 4.27 6.34
N ALA A 102 -11.78 2.99 6.07
CA ALA A 102 -11.83 2.45 4.72
C ALA A 102 -13.25 2.54 4.12
N ARG A 103 -14.29 2.24 4.92
CA ARG A 103 -15.69 2.41 4.54
C ARG A 103 -16.04 3.87 4.24
N ALA A 104 -15.66 4.80 5.11
CA ALA A 104 -15.90 6.23 4.93
C ALA A 104 -15.19 6.79 3.69
N ALA A 105 -14.01 6.24 3.35
CA ALA A 105 -13.29 6.57 2.12
C ALA A 105 -13.86 5.87 0.88
N GLY A 106 -14.76 4.88 1.03
CA GLY A 106 -15.28 4.05 -0.06
C GLY A 106 -14.14 3.36 -0.82
N VAL A 107 -13.20 2.77 -0.08
CA VAL A 107 -12.06 2.01 -0.60
C VAL A 107 -12.28 0.54 -0.22
N PRO A 108 -12.18 -0.41 -1.17
CA PRO A 108 -12.35 -1.83 -0.85
C PRO A 108 -11.26 -2.33 0.11
N ILE A 109 -11.64 -3.31 0.92
CA ILE A 109 -10.79 -3.91 1.94
C ILE A 109 -10.48 -5.35 1.52
N VAL A 110 -9.20 -5.70 1.51
CA VAL A 110 -8.71 -7.07 1.47
C VAL A 110 -8.16 -7.39 2.87
N VAL A 111 -8.55 -8.50 3.47
CA VAL A 111 -8.09 -8.88 4.81
C VAL A 111 -6.93 -9.86 4.69
N ALA A 112 -5.84 -9.57 5.38
CA ALA A 112 -4.73 -10.50 5.59
C ALA A 112 -4.79 -11.02 7.03
N ILE A 113 -5.23 -12.26 7.21
CA ILE A 113 -5.25 -12.93 8.52
C ILE A 113 -3.85 -13.47 8.79
N ASN A 114 -3.06 -12.71 9.55
CA ASN A 114 -1.63 -12.96 9.77
C ASN A 114 -1.35 -13.90 10.96
N LYS A 115 -0.10 -14.36 11.09
CA LYS A 115 0.38 -15.23 12.17
C LYS A 115 -0.26 -16.62 12.21
N ILE A 116 -0.62 -17.18 11.04
CA ILE A 116 -1.15 -18.57 10.96
C ILE A 116 -0.13 -19.64 11.39
N ASP A 117 1.14 -19.26 11.51
CA ASP A 117 2.23 -20.13 11.99
C ASP A 117 2.20 -20.37 13.51
N LYS A 118 1.37 -19.63 14.25
CA LYS A 118 1.24 -19.78 15.70
C LYS A 118 0.32 -20.97 16.06
N PRO A 119 0.63 -21.73 17.13
CA PRO A 119 -0.18 -22.88 17.52
C PRO A 119 -1.58 -22.51 18.02
N ASP A 120 -1.73 -21.30 18.55
CA ASP A 120 -2.98 -20.69 19.02
C ASP A 120 -3.72 -19.89 17.93
N ALA A 121 -3.22 -19.89 16.69
CA ALA A 121 -3.86 -19.22 15.58
C ALA A 121 -5.24 -19.82 15.28
N ASN A 122 -6.26 -18.96 15.22
CA ASN A 122 -7.61 -19.37 14.86
C ASN A 122 -8.21 -18.42 13.80
N PRO A 123 -7.88 -18.63 12.51
CA PRO A 123 -8.40 -17.81 11.41
C PRO A 123 -9.92 -17.79 11.33
N ASN A 124 -10.57 -18.92 11.63
CA ASN A 124 -12.04 -19.03 11.59
C ASN A 124 -12.72 -18.13 12.63
N ARG A 125 -12.13 -18.02 13.83
CA ARG A 125 -12.59 -17.05 14.84
C ARG A 125 -12.50 -15.62 14.31
N VAL A 126 -11.38 -15.27 13.69
CA VAL A 126 -11.18 -13.94 13.10
C VAL A 126 -12.21 -13.62 12.02
N ARG A 127 -12.49 -14.57 11.11
CA ARG A 127 -13.54 -14.41 10.08
C ARG A 127 -14.91 -14.15 10.70
N GLN A 128 -15.27 -14.87 11.77
CA GLN A 128 -16.54 -14.66 12.48
C GLN A 128 -16.62 -13.27 13.13
N GLU A 129 -15.54 -12.82 13.76
CA GLU A 129 -15.47 -11.48 14.37
C GLU A 129 -15.55 -10.37 13.31
N LEU A 130 -14.88 -10.54 12.17
CA LEU A 130 -14.94 -9.60 11.04
C LEU A 130 -16.33 -9.54 10.40
N ALA A 131 -17.02 -10.67 10.30
CA ALA A 131 -18.40 -10.72 9.83
C ALA A 131 -19.34 -9.90 10.73
N GLN A 132 -19.11 -9.89 12.05
CA GLN A 132 -19.86 -9.02 12.98
C GLN A 132 -19.59 -7.53 12.75
N GLN A 133 -18.41 -7.17 12.21
CA GLN A 133 -18.08 -5.82 11.76
C GLN A 133 -18.56 -5.55 10.31
N GLY A 134 -19.35 -6.46 9.74
CA GLY A 134 -19.92 -6.37 8.40
C GLY A 134 -18.93 -6.65 7.26
N LEU A 135 -17.78 -7.27 7.54
CA LEU A 135 -16.85 -7.78 6.53
C LEU A 135 -17.11 -9.28 6.37
N ASN A 136 -17.93 -9.64 5.39
CA ASN A 136 -18.29 -11.03 5.14
C ASN A 136 -17.33 -11.65 4.12
N ALA A 137 -16.75 -12.79 4.47
CA ALA A 137 -15.82 -13.49 3.59
C ALA A 137 -16.51 -13.98 2.31
N VAL A 138 -15.81 -13.92 1.17
CA VAL A 138 -16.32 -14.44 -0.12
C VAL A 138 -16.71 -15.91 -0.04
N GLU A 139 -15.97 -16.72 0.72
CA GLU A 139 -16.29 -18.13 0.98
C GLU A 139 -17.64 -18.35 1.67
N TRP A 140 -18.18 -17.34 2.36
CA TRP A 140 -19.48 -17.38 3.02
C TRP A 140 -20.55 -16.62 2.23
N GLY A 141 -20.30 -16.35 0.94
CA GLY A 141 -21.19 -15.58 0.07
C GLY A 141 -21.14 -14.07 0.30
N GLY A 142 -20.09 -13.58 0.98
CA GLY A 142 -19.81 -12.16 1.14
C GLY A 142 -19.03 -11.55 -0.03
N ASP A 143 -18.49 -10.37 0.21
CA ASP A 143 -17.78 -9.54 -0.78
C ASP A 143 -16.34 -9.17 -0.34
N THR A 144 -15.93 -9.60 0.84
CA THR A 144 -14.61 -9.28 1.40
C THR A 144 -13.66 -10.44 1.16
N GLU A 145 -12.60 -10.18 0.41
CA GLU A 145 -11.50 -11.14 0.23
C GLU A 145 -10.70 -11.28 1.52
N MET A 146 -10.49 -12.51 1.99
CA MET A 146 -9.74 -12.81 3.20
C MET A 146 -8.70 -13.88 2.92
N VAL A 147 -7.42 -13.55 3.12
CA VAL A 147 -6.29 -14.45 2.85
C VAL A 147 -5.56 -14.75 4.16
N ASP A 148 -5.39 -16.03 4.44
CA ASP A 148 -4.62 -16.53 5.57
C ASP A 148 -3.13 -16.47 5.22
N VAL A 149 -2.32 -15.73 5.99
CA VAL A 149 -0.90 -15.50 5.71
C VAL A 149 -0.02 -15.71 6.94
N SER A 150 1.24 -16.07 6.71
CA SER A 150 2.29 -15.94 7.71
C SER A 150 3.40 -15.06 7.17
N ALA A 151 3.50 -13.83 7.67
CA ALA A 151 4.63 -12.96 7.36
C ALA A 151 5.99 -13.58 7.78
N LYS A 152 5.99 -14.34 8.89
CA LYS A 152 7.20 -14.95 9.44
C LYS A 152 7.68 -16.15 8.62
N LYS A 153 6.76 -17.03 8.20
CA LYS A 153 7.06 -18.20 7.37
C LYS A 153 7.04 -17.90 5.87
N ARG A 154 6.55 -16.71 5.49
CA ARG A 154 6.32 -16.27 4.10
C ARG A 154 5.34 -17.17 3.37
N GLU A 155 4.30 -17.60 4.07
CA GLU A 155 3.24 -18.43 3.53
C GLU A 155 2.11 -17.56 2.96
N ASN A 156 1.60 -17.94 1.78
CA ASN A 156 0.48 -17.31 1.07
C ASN A 156 0.64 -15.81 0.75
N LEU A 157 1.87 -15.28 0.75
CA LEU A 157 2.13 -13.89 0.36
C LEU A 157 1.83 -13.65 -1.12
N GLU A 158 2.13 -14.62 -1.98
CA GLU A 158 1.82 -14.57 -3.41
C GLU A 158 0.31 -14.49 -3.63
N THR A 159 -0.45 -15.37 -2.97
CA THR A 159 -1.92 -15.35 -3.00
C THR A 159 -2.47 -14.01 -2.55
N LEU A 160 -1.95 -13.41 -1.47
CA LEU A 160 -2.37 -12.07 -1.03
C LEU A 160 -2.13 -11.01 -2.11
N LEU A 161 -0.97 -11.03 -2.77
CA LEU A 161 -0.64 -10.08 -3.84
C LEU A 161 -1.53 -10.27 -5.08
N GLU A 162 -1.83 -11.52 -5.45
CA GLU A 162 -2.77 -11.85 -6.52
C GLU A 162 -4.19 -11.36 -6.20
N THR A 163 -4.68 -11.62 -4.99
CA THR A 163 -5.99 -11.14 -4.53
C THR A 163 -6.08 -9.61 -4.56
N ILE A 164 -5.02 -8.90 -4.19
CA ILE A 164 -4.94 -7.44 -4.29
C ILE A 164 -5.05 -6.97 -5.75
N LEU A 165 -4.34 -7.64 -6.67
CA LEU A 165 -4.42 -7.32 -8.10
C LEU A 165 -5.82 -7.54 -8.66
N LEU A 166 -6.42 -8.70 -8.39
CA LEU A 166 -7.77 -9.05 -8.84
C LEU A 166 -8.81 -8.05 -8.30
N THR A 167 -8.72 -7.71 -7.02
CA THR A 167 -9.58 -6.67 -6.40
C THR A 167 -9.42 -5.33 -7.12
N SER A 168 -8.20 -4.98 -7.50
CA SER A 168 -7.91 -3.72 -8.21
C SER A 168 -8.44 -3.72 -9.65
N ASP A 169 -8.51 -4.87 -10.31
CA ASP A 169 -9.04 -4.99 -11.67
C ASP A 169 -10.55 -4.77 -11.72
N ILE A 170 -11.26 -5.26 -10.71
CA ILE A 170 -12.70 -5.01 -10.54
C ILE A 170 -12.98 -3.50 -10.48
N LEU A 171 -12.10 -2.72 -9.83
CA LEU A 171 -12.22 -1.26 -9.75
C LEU A 171 -11.99 -0.54 -11.09
N ASN A 172 -11.47 -1.21 -12.11
CA ASN A 172 -11.15 -0.62 -13.42
C ASN A 172 -10.37 0.70 -13.30
N LEU A 173 -9.28 0.67 -12.53
CA LEU A 173 -8.46 1.85 -12.24
C LEU A 173 -7.93 2.49 -13.53
N LYS A 174 -8.12 3.81 -13.68
CA LYS A 174 -7.66 4.57 -14.84
C LYS A 174 -6.77 5.71 -14.42
N ALA A 175 -5.63 5.84 -15.09
CA ALA A 175 -4.78 7.01 -14.98
C ALA A 175 -4.39 7.49 -16.38
N SER A 176 -4.19 8.80 -16.52
CA SER A 176 -3.79 9.41 -17.78
C SER A 176 -2.34 9.86 -17.69
N THR A 177 -1.51 9.44 -18.63
CA THR A 177 -0.08 9.78 -18.66
C THR A 177 0.19 11.12 -19.37
N THR A 178 -0.77 11.63 -20.14
CA THR A 178 -0.60 12.78 -21.03
C THR A 178 -0.96 14.13 -20.41
N ARG A 179 -1.58 14.13 -19.22
CA ARG A 179 -1.99 15.34 -18.50
C ARG A 179 -0.84 15.89 -17.66
N LEU A 180 -1.03 17.10 -17.13
CA LEU A 180 -0.16 17.64 -16.09
C LEU A 180 -0.17 16.73 -14.86
N ALA A 181 0.98 16.62 -14.21
CA ALA A 181 1.14 15.82 -13.02
C ALA A 181 0.26 16.33 -11.87
N SER A 182 -0.45 15.42 -11.22
CA SER A 182 -1.17 15.65 -9.98
C SER A 182 -0.97 14.45 -9.07
N GLY A 183 -0.84 14.71 -7.77
CA GLY A 183 -0.50 13.69 -6.80
C GLY A 183 -0.61 14.16 -5.36
N VAL A 184 -0.20 13.29 -4.44
CA VAL A 184 -0.25 13.54 -3.01
C VAL A 184 1.16 13.53 -2.45
N VAL A 185 1.48 14.49 -1.59
CA VAL A 185 2.73 14.47 -0.81
C VAL A 185 2.52 13.54 0.38
N LEU A 186 3.39 12.52 0.48
CA LEU A 186 3.37 11.52 1.54
C LEU A 186 4.16 12.00 2.75
N GLU A 187 5.35 12.55 2.53
CA GLU A 187 6.25 13.05 3.57
C GLU A 187 7.02 14.27 3.05
N ALA A 188 7.39 15.19 3.94
CA ALA A 188 8.30 16.29 3.62
C ALA A 188 9.34 16.46 4.73
N LYS A 189 10.61 16.65 4.35
CA LYS A 189 11.72 16.84 5.29
C LYS A 189 12.77 17.80 4.74
N LEU A 190 13.63 18.29 5.63
CA LEU A 190 14.80 19.09 5.26
C LEU A 190 16.02 18.17 5.17
N ASP A 191 16.59 18.09 3.98
CA ASP A 191 17.82 17.33 3.71
C ASP A 191 19.05 18.25 3.71
N ARG A 192 20.13 17.78 4.34
CA ARG A 192 21.41 18.50 4.37
C ARG A 192 22.09 18.42 3.01
N GLY A 193 21.90 19.45 2.19
CA GLY A 193 22.55 19.62 0.89
C GLY A 193 21.54 19.78 -0.24
N ARG A 194 20.42 19.06 -0.20
CA ARG A 194 19.34 19.17 -1.21
C ARG A 194 18.30 20.25 -0.85
N GLY A 195 18.23 20.63 0.44
CA GLY A 195 17.25 21.56 0.97
C GLY A 195 15.94 20.87 1.31
N ALA A 196 14.80 21.55 1.13
CA ALA A 196 13.49 20.93 1.31
C ALA A 196 13.26 19.86 0.25
N VAL A 197 12.99 18.64 0.70
CA VAL A 197 12.63 17.49 -0.13
C VAL A 197 11.27 16.96 0.32
N ALA A 198 10.53 16.40 -0.62
CA ALA A 198 9.25 15.77 -0.35
C ALA A 198 9.18 14.45 -1.12
N THR A 199 8.56 13.46 -0.49
CA THR A 199 8.15 12.21 -1.14
C THR A 199 6.72 12.40 -1.61
N ALA A 200 6.48 12.20 -2.89
CA ALA A 200 5.19 12.36 -3.52
C ALA A 200 4.78 11.12 -4.31
N LEU A 201 3.49 10.83 -4.30
CA LEU A 201 2.87 9.81 -5.13
C LEU A 201 2.17 10.48 -6.32
N VAL A 202 2.65 10.22 -7.53
CA VAL A 202 2.00 10.71 -8.75
C VAL A 202 0.73 9.89 -9.01
N GLN A 203 -0.42 10.54 -9.17
CA GLN A 203 -1.72 9.89 -9.38
C GLN A 203 -2.25 10.08 -10.80
N GLN A 204 -2.03 11.26 -11.38
CA GLN A 204 -2.37 11.56 -12.77
C GLN A 204 -1.23 12.33 -13.43
N GLY A 205 -1.14 12.23 -14.75
CA GLY A 205 -0.10 12.86 -15.55
C GLY A 205 1.25 12.20 -15.38
N THR A 206 2.26 12.85 -15.97
CA THR A 206 3.67 12.47 -15.81
C THR A 206 4.40 13.66 -15.23
N LEU A 207 5.02 13.50 -14.06
CA LEU A 207 5.86 14.54 -13.45
C LEU A 207 7.25 14.46 -14.07
N ARG A 208 7.82 15.61 -14.46
CA ARG A 208 9.14 15.69 -15.08
C ARG A 208 10.06 16.63 -14.32
N ILE A 209 11.37 16.36 -14.43
CA ILE A 209 12.37 17.34 -13.96
C ILE A 209 12.16 18.66 -14.71
N GLY A 210 12.06 19.73 -13.95
CA GLY A 210 11.82 21.07 -14.46
C GLY A 210 10.35 21.48 -14.49
N ASP A 211 9.40 20.59 -14.17
CA ASP A 211 8.01 20.99 -14.04
C ASP A 211 7.82 21.94 -12.84
N PRO A 212 7.02 23.01 -12.99
CA PRO A 212 6.57 23.79 -11.86
C PRO A 212 5.55 22.99 -11.05
N PHE A 213 5.60 23.12 -9.73
CA PHE A 213 4.63 22.48 -8.84
C PHE A 213 4.07 23.46 -7.82
N ILE A 214 2.88 23.13 -7.31
CA ILE A 214 2.21 23.83 -6.21
C ILE A 214 1.75 22.77 -5.21
N VAL A 215 2.15 22.91 -3.95
CA VAL A 215 1.71 22.06 -2.83
C VAL A 215 1.24 22.98 -1.71
N GLY A 216 -0.07 23.03 -1.50
CA GLY A 216 -0.68 23.94 -0.52
C GLY A 216 -0.39 25.40 -0.89
N GLN A 217 0.35 26.10 -0.03
CA GLN A 217 0.77 27.50 -0.25
C GLN A 217 2.19 27.63 -0.81
N ILE A 218 2.89 26.51 -1.00
CA ILE A 218 4.28 26.48 -1.46
C ILE A 218 4.29 26.17 -2.95
N PHE A 219 5.13 26.86 -3.71
CA PHE A 219 5.37 26.58 -5.12
C PHE A 219 6.86 26.51 -5.40
N GLY A 220 7.22 25.83 -6.48
CA GLY A 220 8.61 25.64 -6.85
C GLY A 220 8.76 24.96 -8.21
N LYS A 221 9.98 24.51 -8.48
CA LYS A 221 10.33 23.77 -9.69
C LYS A 221 11.04 22.48 -9.30
N VAL A 222 10.67 21.37 -9.92
CA VAL A 222 11.33 20.08 -9.70
C VAL A 222 12.78 20.17 -10.17
N ARG A 223 13.74 20.03 -9.25
CA ARG A 223 15.18 20.09 -9.57
C ARG A 223 15.78 18.72 -9.87
N ALA A 224 15.34 17.71 -9.12
CA ALA A 224 15.72 16.31 -9.27
C ALA A 224 14.60 15.44 -8.68
N MET A 225 14.46 14.22 -9.18
CA MET A 225 13.55 13.19 -8.65
C MET A 225 14.32 11.89 -8.49
N PHE A 226 13.93 11.12 -7.48
CA PHE A 226 14.52 9.82 -7.18
C PHE A 226 13.37 8.84 -6.91
N ASN A 227 13.44 7.62 -7.45
CA ASN A 227 12.42 6.61 -7.17
C ASN A 227 12.57 6.01 -5.75
N ASP A 228 11.69 5.09 -5.40
CA ASP A 228 11.70 4.33 -4.14
C ASP A 228 12.98 3.51 -3.90
N ARG A 229 13.76 3.25 -4.95
CA ARG A 229 15.07 2.58 -4.90
C ARG A 229 16.25 3.55 -4.78
N GLY A 230 15.98 4.86 -4.74
CA GLY A 230 17.01 5.90 -4.68
C GLY A 230 17.69 6.20 -6.02
N GLU A 231 17.21 5.61 -7.12
CA GLU A 231 17.72 5.85 -8.46
C GLU A 231 17.16 7.16 -9.00
N GLN A 232 17.98 7.92 -9.71
CA GLN A 232 17.55 9.18 -10.30
C GLN A 232 16.62 8.91 -11.51
N VAL A 233 15.46 9.58 -11.54
CA VAL A 233 14.48 9.45 -12.62
C VAL A 233 14.18 10.80 -13.25
N THR A 234 13.98 10.83 -14.57
CA THR A 234 13.65 12.06 -15.32
C THR A 234 12.15 12.31 -15.41
N ASP A 235 11.38 11.22 -15.41
CA ASP A 235 9.94 11.20 -15.59
C ASP A 235 9.31 10.22 -14.60
N ALA A 236 8.18 10.59 -14.00
CA ALA A 236 7.43 9.77 -13.07
C ALA A 236 5.96 9.74 -13.48
N GLY A 237 5.52 8.58 -13.99
CA GLY A 237 4.13 8.35 -14.38
C GLY A 237 3.22 8.03 -13.19
N PRO A 238 1.91 7.80 -13.44
CA PRO A 238 0.96 7.46 -12.40
C PRO A 238 1.34 6.22 -11.57
N ALA A 239 0.92 6.21 -10.31
CA ALA A 239 1.28 5.20 -9.32
C ALA A 239 2.80 5.01 -9.17
N THR A 240 3.57 6.09 -9.26
CA THR A 240 5.02 6.06 -9.01
C THR A 240 5.34 6.97 -7.81
N PRO A 241 5.94 6.43 -6.74
CA PRO A 241 6.48 7.24 -5.64
C PRO A 241 7.84 7.85 -6.04
N VAL A 242 8.00 9.17 -5.86
CA VAL A 242 9.22 9.95 -6.18
C VAL A 242 9.53 11.06 -5.18
#